data_AF-A0A3R6S031-F1
#
_entry.id   AF-A0A3R6S031-F1
#
_cell.length_a   1.000
_cell.length_b   1.000
_cell.length_c   1.000
_cell.angle_alpha   90.00
_cell.angle_beta   90.00
_cell.angle_gamma   90.00
#
_symmetry.space_group_name_H-M   'P 1'
#
loop_
_entity.id
_entity.type
_entity.pdbx_description
1 polymer ?
#
loop_
_entity_poly.entity_id
_entity_poly.type
_entity_poly.pdbx_seq_one_letter_code
_entity_poly.pdbx_strand_id
1 'polypeptide(L)'
;MIQIKEKKFYTLLNFFFSDFFCDYLEEVIDDRNLEKSVVTLFEGMNFFIEIALEQKIELPFKTIREYIVQNYEGGENVYIDLNDRYQKEIKDYTPKKKRFEDIYGKIEFN
;
A
#
# COMPACT_ATOMS: atom_id res chain seq x y z
N MET A 1 2.33 21.78 -14.41
CA MET A 1 1.99 21.79 -12.97
C MET A 1 0.50 21.55 -12.84
N ILE A 2 0.09 20.41 -12.30
CA ILE A 2 -1.32 20.11 -12.05
C ILE A 2 -1.67 20.74 -10.69
N GLN A 3 -2.74 21.54 -10.65
CA GLN A 3 -3.29 22.06 -9.40
C GLN A 3 -4.60 21.34 -9.09
N ILE A 4 -4.66 20.65 -7.96
CA ILE A 4 -5.85 19.95 -7.49
C ILE A 4 -6.45 20.68 -6.29
N LYS A 5 -7.78 20.80 -6.25
CA LYS A 5 -8.47 21.33 -5.06
C LYS A 5 -8.29 20.36 -3.90
N GLU A 6 -8.01 20.88 -2.72
CA GLU A 6 -7.80 20.11 -1.49
C GLU A 6 -8.87 19.02 -1.28
N LYS A 7 -10.17 19.37 -1.32
CA LYS A 7 -11.26 18.40 -1.19
C LYS A 7 -11.18 17.26 -2.21
N LYS A 8 -10.80 17.54 -3.46
CA LYS A 8 -10.66 16.50 -4.50
C LYS A 8 -9.46 15.59 -4.20
N PHE A 9 -8.35 16.17 -3.75
CA PHE A 9 -7.17 15.41 -3.37
C PHE A 9 -7.44 14.46 -2.21
N TYR A 10 -8.06 14.94 -1.13
CA TYR A 10 -8.46 14.08 -0.02
C TYR A 10 -9.48 13.00 -0.44
N THR A 11 -10.35 13.29 -1.40
CA THR A 11 -11.27 12.27 -1.92
C THR A 11 -10.50 11.15 -2.63
N LEU A 12 -9.51 11.49 -3.47
CA LEU A 12 -8.66 10.49 -4.14
C LEU A 12 -7.82 9.70 -3.14
N LEU A 13 -7.26 10.35 -2.12
CA LEU A 13 -6.50 9.66 -1.07
C LEU A 13 -7.37 8.69 -0.28
N ASN A 14 -8.58 9.09 0.10
CA ASN A 14 -9.50 8.20 0.81
C ASN A 14 -9.92 7.02 -0.06
N PHE A 15 -10.19 7.25 -1.35
CA PHE A 15 -10.51 6.19 -2.31
C PHE A 15 -9.35 5.21 -2.44
N PHE A 16 -8.12 5.70 -2.58
CA PHE A 16 -6.93 4.84 -2.60
C PHE A 16 -6.80 4.04 -1.29
N PHE A 17 -6.96 4.69 -0.14
CA PHE A 17 -6.79 4.03 1.14
C PHE A 17 -7.87 2.96 1.42
N SER A 18 -9.13 3.26 1.12
CA SER A 18 -10.24 2.32 1.33
C SER A 18 -10.24 1.23 0.26
N ASP A 19 -10.56 1.59 -0.97
CA ASP A 19 -10.84 0.63 -2.05
C ASP A 19 -9.59 -0.08 -2.55
N PHE A 20 -8.42 0.56 -2.52
CA PHE A 20 -7.17 -0.12 -2.90
C PHE A 20 -6.51 -0.77 -1.69
N PHE A 21 -6.23 -0.05 -0.62
CA PHE A 21 -5.43 -0.63 0.47
C PHE A 21 -6.22 -1.53 1.42
N CYS A 22 -7.35 -1.09 1.96
CA CYS A 22 -8.10 -1.89 2.94
C CYS A 22 -8.65 -3.16 2.29
N ASP A 23 -9.34 -3.03 1.15
CA ASP A 23 -9.92 -4.18 0.46
C ASP A 23 -8.84 -5.17 0.01
N TYR A 24 -7.72 -4.69 -0.55
CA TYR A 24 -6.64 -5.58 -0.99
C TYR A 24 -5.90 -6.22 0.18
N LEU A 25 -5.79 -5.55 1.32
CA LEU A 25 -5.21 -6.13 2.54
C LEU A 25 -6.04 -7.33 3.01
N GLU A 26 -7.36 -7.20 3.08
CA GLU A 26 -8.26 -8.33 3.41
C GLU A 26 -8.08 -9.49 2.43
N GLU A 27 -8.07 -9.19 1.12
CA GLU A 27 -7.84 -10.22 0.10
C GLU A 27 -6.50 -10.94 0.25
N VAL A 28 -5.42 -10.22 0.58
CA VAL A 28 -4.08 -10.80 0.75
C VAL A 28 -3.99 -11.62 2.04
N ILE A 29 -4.66 -11.21 3.12
CA ILE A 29 -4.74 -11.96 4.37
C ILE A 29 -5.47 -13.30 4.16
N ASP A 30 -6.58 -13.29 3.44
CA ASP A 30 -7.39 -14.47 3.16
C ASP A 30 -6.85 -15.34 2.00
N ASP A 31 -5.85 -14.85 1.26
CA ASP A 31 -5.25 -15.52 0.10
C ASP A 31 -4.38 -16.72 0.50
N ARG A 32 -5.02 -17.87 0.67
CA ARG A 32 -4.36 -19.15 0.96
C ARG A 32 -3.60 -19.74 -0.23
N ASN A 33 -3.94 -19.33 -1.46
CA ASN A 33 -3.36 -19.88 -2.69
C ASN A 33 -2.17 -19.07 -3.19
N LEU A 34 -1.82 -17.95 -2.53
CA LEU A 34 -0.73 -17.05 -2.90
C LEU A 34 -0.92 -16.43 -4.29
N GLU A 35 -2.18 -16.17 -4.68
CA GLU A 35 -2.52 -15.52 -5.96
C GLU A 35 -2.40 -13.99 -5.88
N LYS A 36 -2.47 -13.41 -4.67
CA LYS A 36 -2.37 -11.97 -4.43
C LYS A 36 -0.94 -11.60 -4.06
N SER A 37 -0.46 -10.51 -4.67
CA SER A 37 0.90 -10.01 -4.52
C SER A 37 1.03 -9.18 -3.24
N VAL A 38 1.80 -9.67 -2.28
CA VAL A 38 2.07 -8.91 -1.05
C VAL A 38 3.06 -7.78 -1.30
N VAL A 39 3.89 -7.89 -2.35
CA VAL A 39 4.73 -6.78 -2.83
C VAL A 39 3.87 -5.60 -3.26
N THR A 40 2.80 -5.86 -4.02
CA THR A 40 1.89 -4.80 -4.47
C THR A 40 1.20 -4.11 -3.29
N LEU A 41 0.79 -4.88 -2.28
CA LEU A 41 0.23 -4.36 -1.04
C LEU A 41 1.22 -3.45 -0.28
N PHE A 42 2.44 -3.95 -0.03
CA PHE A 42 3.43 -3.24 0.79
C PHE A 42 3.94 -1.99 0.07
N GLU A 43 4.32 -2.11 -1.20
CA GLU A 43 4.82 -0.96 -1.98
C GLU A 43 3.72 0.07 -2.24
N GLY A 44 2.47 -0.36 -2.46
CA GLY A 44 1.34 0.55 -2.60
C GLY A 44 1.03 1.34 -1.34
N MET A 45 1.11 0.69 -0.18
CA MET A 45 0.90 1.36 1.10
C MET A 45 2.06 2.30 1.45
N ASN A 46 3.31 1.89 1.19
CA ASN A 46 4.46 2.76 1.36
C ASN A 46 4.34 4.01 0.48
N PHE A 47 3.94 3.84 -0.77
CA PHE A 47 3.65 4.95 -1.69
C PHE A 47 2.56 5.90 -1.14
N PHE A 48 1.47 5.37 -0.57
CA PHE A 48 0.45 6.20 0.07
C PHE A 48 0.97 6.98 1.28
N ILE A 49 1.74 6.33 2.15
CA ILE A 49 2.35 6.96 3.33
C ILE A 49 3.33 8.06 2.89
N GLU A 50 4.13 7.82 1.85
CA GLU A 50 5.02 8.83 1.25
C GLU A 50 4.23 10.05 0.78
N ILE A 51 3.13 9.86 0.04
CA ILE A 51 2.28 10.98 -0.40
C ILE A 51 1.73 11.76 0.80
N ALA A 52 1.21 11.06 1.81
CA ALA A 52 0.65 11.73 2.99
C ALA A 52 1.73 12.58 3.70
N LEU A 53 2.94 12.04 3.87
CA LEU A 53 4.08 12.74 4.47
C LEU A 53 4.50 13.97 3.65
N GLU A 54 4.63 13.83 2.33
CA GLU A 54 4.99 14.94 1.43
C GLU A 54 3.98 16.09 1.49
N GLN A 55 2.70 15.76 1.64
CA GLN A 55 1.61 16.73 1.74
C GLN A 55 1.33 17.19 3.18
N LYS A 56 2.14 16.74 4.16
CA LYS A 56 1.98 17.06 5.60
C LYS A 56 0.60 16.66 6.16
N ILE A 57 0.05 15.57 5.63
CA ILE A 57 -1.17 14.96 6.13
C ILE A 57 -0.78 14.03 7.28
N GLU A 58 -1.38 14.22 8.45
CA GLU A 58 -1.18 13.33 9.58
C GLU A 58 -2.02 12.06 9.43
N LEU A 59 -1.34 10.92 9.37
CA LEU A 59 -1.96 9.60 9.42
C LEU A 59 -1.93 9.06 10.86
N PRO A 60 -2.92 8.24 11.28
CA PRO A 60 -2.94 7.63 12.62
C PRO A 60 -1.88 6.51 12.81
N PHE A 61 -1.13 6.19 11.76
CA PHE A 61 -0.06 5.20 11.72
C PHE A 61 1.07 5.73 10.82
N LYS A 62 2.29 5.23 11.01
CA LYS A 62 3.47 5.61 10.23
C LYS A 62 3.98 4.52 9.31
N THR A 63 3.57 3.28 9.56
CA THR A 63 4.01 2.11 8.79
C THR A 63 2.84 1.15 8.58
N ILE A 64 2.94 0.30 7.56
CA ILE A 64 1.99 -0.79 7.34
C ILE A 64 1.92 -1.74 8.56
N ARG A 65 3.05 -1.98 9.23
CA ARG A 65 3.11 -2.75 10.48
C ARG A 65 2.24 -2.13 11.56
N GLU A 66 2.43 -0.83 11.81
CA GLU A 66 1.64 -0.10 12.82
C GLU A 66 0.14 -0.19 12.50
N TYR A 67 -0.24 0.00 11.23
CA TYR A 67 -1.63 -0.15 10.81
C TYR A 67 -2.17 -1.56 11.12
N ILE A 68 -1.49 -2.62 10.68
CA ILE A 68 -1.96 -3.99 10.85
C ILE A 68 -2.05 -4.36 12.34
N VAL A 69 -1.01 -4.05 13.13
CA VAL A 69 -0.96 -4.36 14.56
C VAL A 69 -2.06 -3.65 15.35
N GLN A 70 -2.45 -2.44 14.94
CA GLN A 70 -3.52 -1.68 15.58
C GLN A 70 -4.93 -2.16 15.21
N ASN A 71 -5.13 -2.72 14.02
CA ASN A 71 -6.46 -2.96 13.45
C ASN A 71 -6.89 -4.44 13.41
N TYR A 72 -5.97 -5.40 13.59
CA TYR A 72 -6.28 -6.83 13.50
C TYR A 72 -6.00 -7.57 14.81
N GLU A 73 -6.87 -8.50 15.17
CA GLU A 73 -6.63 -9.43 16.28
C GLU A 73 -5.40 -10.30 15.97
N GLY A 74 -4.43 -10.31 16.90
CA GLY A 74 -3.15 -10.97 16.66
C GLY A 74 -2.33 -10.30 15.53
N GLY A 75 -2.54 -9.01 15.27
CA GLY A 75 -1.96 -8.30 14.12
C GLY A 75 -0.43 -8.37 14.00
N GLU A 76 0.30 -8.63 15.07
CA GLU A 76 1.74 -8.91 14.98
C GLU A 76 2.03 -10.17 14.16
N ASN A 77 1.27 -11.25 14.38
CA ASN A 77 1.43 -12.50 13.62
C ASN A 77 1.01 -12.30 12.16
N VAL A 78 -0.09 -11.57 11.94
CA VAL A 78 -0.53 -11.20 10.57
C VAL A 78 0.58 -10.45 9.84
N TYR A 79 1.17 -9.44 10.48
CA TYR A 79 2.27 -8.69 9.88
C TYR A 79 3.50 -9.56 9.60
N ILE A 80 3.89 -10.43 10.54
CA ILE A 80 5.03 -11.33 10.36
C ILE A 80 4.81 -12.25 9.16
N ASP A 81 3.64 -12.86 9.04
CA ASP A 81 3.30 -13.76 7.93
C ASP A 81 3.34 -13.04 6.57
N LEU A 82 2.75 -11.84 6.51
CA LEU A 82 2.77 -11.01 5.30
C LEU A 82 4.18 -10.52 4.96
N ASN A 83 4.96 -10.10 5.95
CA ASN A 83 6.33 -9.66 5.73
C ASN A 83 7.22 -10.82 5.27
N ASP A 84 7.03 -12.04 5.80
CA ASP A 84 7.76 -13.23 5.35
C ASP A 84 7.44 -13.58 3.90
N ARG A 85 6.17 -13.44 3.48
CA ARG A 85 5.78 -13.54 2.06
C ARG A 85 6.46 -12.44 1.25
N TYR A 86 6.47 -11.21 1.74
CA TYR A 86 7.06 -10.05 1.05
C TYR A 86 8.55 -10.24 0.79
N GLN A 87 9.32 -10.66 1.79
CA GLN A 87 10.76 -10.92 1.64
C GLN A 87 11.07 -12.04 0.64
N LYS A 88 10.14 -12.98 0.41
CA LYS A 88 10.27 -14.02 -0.61
C LYS A 88 9.94 -13.47 -1.99
N GLU A 89 8.79 -12.80 -2.13
CA GLU A 89 8.28 -12.32 -3.41
C GLU A 89 9.11 -11.15 -3.96
N ILE A 90 9.54 -10.20 -3.12
CA ILE A 90 10.26 -8.99 -3.57
C ILE A 90 11.53 -9.32 -4.35
N LYS A 91 12.17 -10.46 -4.08
CA LYS A 91 13.39 -10.92 -4.76
C LYS A 91 13.20 -11.06 -6.28
N ASP A 92 11.97 -11.35 -6.74
CA ASP A 92 11.64 -11.45 -8.16
C ASP A 92 11.44 -10.07 -8.82
N TYR A 93 11.24 -9.03 -8.00
CA TYR A 93 11.05 -7.64 -8.42
C TYR A 93 12.33 -6.80 -8.29
N THR A 94 13.19 -7.10 -7.31
CA THR A 94 14.46 -6.40 -7.03
C THR A 94 15.39 -6.21 -8.24
N PRO A 95 15.48 -7.14 -9.23
CA PRO A 95 16.30 -6.92 -10.42
C PRO A 95 15.89 -5.70 -11.26
N LYS A 96 14.68 -5.14 -11.07
CA LYS A 96 14.11 -4.11 -11.94
C LYS A 96 14.20 -2.68 -11.40
N LYS A 97 14.51 -2.45 -10.11
CA LYS A 97 14.58 -1.11 -9.44
C LYS A 97 13.40 -0.16 -9.77
N LYS A 98 12.21 -0.68 -10.09
CA LYS A 98 11.06 0.16 -10.45
C LYS A 98 10.31 0.57 -9.18
N ARG A 99 9.93 1.83 -9.06
CA ARG A 99 9.05 2.32 -7.99
C ARG A 99 7.60 1.93 -8.28
N PHE A 100 6.74 2.02 -7.27
CA PHE A 100 5.32 1.69 -7.39
C PHE A 100 4.65 2.46 -8.54
N GLU A 101 4.90 3.77 -8.64
CA GLU A 101 4.37 4.63 -9.68
C GLU A 101 4.87 4.27 -11.09
N ASP A 102 6.08 3.72 -11.24
CA ASP A 102 6.62 3.27 -12.53
C ASP A 102 5.91 2.01 -13.05
N ILE A 103 5.38 1.20 -12.13
CA ILE A 103 4.71 -0.06 -12.42
C ILE A 103 3.22 0.21 -12.68
N TYR A 104 2.58 0.97 -11.79
CA TYR A 104 1.12 1.13 -11.72
C TYR A 104 0.61 2.47 -12.23
N GLY A 105 1.47 3.50 -12.35
CA GLY A 105 1.10 4.84 -12.80
C GLY A 105 1.13 5.05 -14.32
N LYS A 106 1.12 3.98 -15.12
CA LYS A 106 1.35 4.03 -16.58
C LYS A 106 0.20 4.60 -17.41
N ILE A 107 -0.91 4.98 -16.80
CA ILE A 107 -2.04 5.56 -17.54
C ILE A 107 -1.67 6.99 -17.92
N GLU A 108 -1.56 7.25 -19.22
CA GLU A 108 -1.39 8.59 -19.77
C GLU A 108 -2.75 9.29 -19.81
N PHE A 109 -2.86 10.40 -19.08
CA PHE A 109 -4.04 11.28 -19.13
C PHE A 109 -3.78 12.40 -20.15
N ASN A 110 -4.52 12.36 -21.27
CA ASN A 110 -4.51 13.40 -22.31
C ASN A 110 -5.49 14.52 -22.01
#